data_AF-A0A453RYK1-F1
#
_entry.id   AF-A0A453RYK1-F1
#
_cell.length_a   1.000
_cell.length_b   1.000
_cell.length_c   1.000
_cell.angle_alpha   90.00
_cell.angle_beta   90.00
_cell.angle_gamma   90.00
#
_symmetry.space_group_name_H-M   'P 1'
#
loop_
_entity.id
_entity.type
_entity.pdbx_description
1 polymer ?
#
loop_
_entity_poly.entity_id
_entity_poly.type
_entity_poly.pdbx_seq_one_letter_code
_entity_poly.pdbx_strand_id
1 'polypeptide(L)'
;SCIMLKIARLELVLLNPLFNIWVFAHLSFVTMIPITISRVNQFDAARLDVEMSAMLKEQLVKVFSLMKPGLLFQYEPELDAFLEFLIWRFSIWVDKPTPGNALMNLRYRDERAAPIAGKEVRTGLEGPGLSVSQKILYCISTVGGQYLLSRLQSFSAFRRWGDSEQRPLARRAWGLVQHAEGLYRAVSFFNLLSFLYGGRYKTLVERILKARLVYGSPNMNRAVSFEYMNRQLVWNEFSEMLLLLLPLLNSSSVKKFLLPFSKDKSASSSGDEANCPICVSSPSIPFVALPCQHSDEAKR
;
A
#
# COMPACT_ATOMS: atom_id res chain seq x y z
N SER A 1 27.22 -76.37 20.92
CA SER A 1 26.50 -75.17 21.39
C SER A 1 27.33 -73.89 21.55
N CYS A 2 28.67 -73.90 21.38
CA CYS A 2 29.50 -72.69 21.54
C CYS A 2 29.76 -71.88 20.24
N ILE A 3 29.46 -72.45 19.06
CA ILE A 3 29.68 -71.79 17.75
C ILE A 3 28.46 -70.94 17.33
N MET A 4 27.24 -71.45 17.55
CA MET A 4 25.99 -70.70 17.26
C MET A 4 25.83 -69.43 18.11
N LEU A 5 26.35 -69.43 19.36
CA LEU A 5 26.28 -68.25 20.23
C LEU A 5 27.30 -67.15 19.84
N LYS A 6 28.39 -67.51 19.14
CA LYS A 6 29.39 -66.57 18.65
C LYS A 6 28.98 -65.92 17.32
N ILE A 7 28.22 -66.61 16.49
CA ILE A 7 27.66 -66.08 15.23
C ILE A 7 26.53 -65.08 15.53
N ALA A 8 25.63 -65.39 16.48
CA ALA A 8 24.56 -64.47 16.89
C ALA A 8 25.07 -63.17 17.54
N ARG A 9 26.25 -63.21 18.19
CA ARG A 9 26.89 -62.02 18.79
C ARG A 9 27.65 -61.16 17.76
N LEU A 10 28.00 -61.72 16.60
CA LEU A 10 28.67 -61.00 15.51
C LEU A 10 27.66 -60.24 14.62
N GLU A 11 26.48 -60.81 14.39
CA GLU A 11 25.40 -60.13 13.63
C GLU A 11 24.82 -58.92 14.36
N LEU A 12 24.75 -58.95 15.70
CA LEU A 12 24.26 -57.83 16.52
C LEU A 12 25.20 -56.62 16.59
N VAL A 13 26.49 -56.79 16.27
CA VAL A 13 27.47 -55.68 16.23
C VAL A 13 27.52 -55.04 14.84
N LEU A 14 27.22 -55.79 13.77
CA LEU A 14 27.20 -55.30 12.38
C LEU A 14 25.90 -54.59 11.98
N LEU A 15 24.78 -54.83 12.68
CA LEU A 15 23.49 -54.15 12.45
C LEU A 15 23.32 -52.84 13.24
N ASN A 16 24.15 -52.63 14.27
CA ASN A 16 24.13 -51.44 15.11
C ASN A 16 24.49 -50.11 14.42
N PRO A 17 25.45 -50.05 13.46
CA PRO A 17 25.74 -48.80 12.75
C PRO A 17 24.60 -48.42 11.80
N LEU A 18 23.91 -49.37 11.17
CA LEU A 18 22.81 -49.09 10.24
C LEU A 18 21.54 -48.62 10.98
N PHE A 19 21.24 -49.17 12.16
CA PHE A 19 20.13 -48.69 12.98
C PHE A 19 20.40 -47.29 13.55
N ASN A 20 21.62 -47.00 13.99
CA ASN A 20 22.00 -45.65 14.42
C ASN A 20 22.00 -44.65 13.26
N ILE A 21 22.39 -45.04 12.04
CA ILE A 21 22.29 -44.19 10.84
C ILE A 21 20.83 -43.93 10.48
N TRP A 22 19.94 -44.92 10.62
CA TRP A 22 18.52 -44.73 10.34
C TRP A 22 17.83 -43.86 11.39
N VAL A 23 18.15 -44.04 12.68
CA VAL A 23 17.66 -43.18 13.77
C VAL A 23 18.25 -41.76 13.67
N PHE A 24 19.53 -41.59 13.32
CA PHE A 24 20.11 -40.26 13.04
C PHE A 24 19.51 -39.61 11.80
N ALA A 25 19.24 -40.36 10.74
CA ALA A 25 18.60 -39.85 9.52
C ALA A 25 17.14 -39.43 9.79
N HIS A 26 16.43 -40.13 10.68
CA HIS A 26 15.07 -39.78 11.06
C HIS A 26 14.99 -38.65 12.11
N LEU A 27 16.00 -38.51 12.98
CA LEU A 27 16.12 -37.38 13.94
C LEU A 27 16.70 -36.10 13.33
N SER A 28 17.29 -36.16 12.13
CA SER A 28 17.80 -34.97 11.42
C SER A 28 16.71 -34.18 10.70
N PHE A 29 15.46 -34.67 10.70
CA PHE A 29 14.30 -33.82 10.46
C PHE A 29 14.06 -32.98 11.72
N VAL A 30 14.97 -32.03 11.95
CA VAL A 30 14.67 -30.84 12.74
C VAL A 30 13.34 -30.32 12.21
N THR A 31 12.31 -30.45 13.02
CA THR A 31 11.00 -29.85 12.76
C THR A 31 11.21 -28.34 12.83
N MET A 32 11.64 -27.76 11.69
CA MET A 32 11.56 -26.32 11.48
C MET A 32 10.10 -25.98 11.72
N ILE A 33 9.83 -25.32 12.86
CA ILE A 33 8.50 -24.83 13.19
C ILE A 33 8.05 -24.03 11.96
N PRO A 34 6.96 -24.43 11.28
CA PRO A 34 6.55 -23.77 10.07
C PRO A 34 6.08 -22.37 10.45
N ILE A 35 6.93 -21.36 10.23
CA ILE A 35 6.57 -19.96 10.43
C ILE A 35 5.55 -19.62 9.33
N THR A 36 4.28 -19.71 9.67
CA THR A 36 3.17 -19.34 8.79
C THR A 36 2.93 -17.85 8.92
N ILE A 37 2.86 -17.17 7.78
CA ILE A 37 2.66 -15.72 7.71
C ILE A 37 1.37 -15.51 6.94
N SER A 38 0.57 -14.53 7.35
CA SER A 38 -0.66 -14.18 6.65
C SER A 38 -0.35 -13.83 5.19
N ARG A 39 -0.92 -14.60 4.26
CA ARG A 39 -0.78 -14.37 2.81
C ARG A 39 -1.41 -13.05 2.40
N VAL A 40 -2.53 -12.70 3.05
CA VAL A 40 -3.22 -11.42 2.86
C VAL A 40 -2.28 -10.28 3.24
N ASN A 41 -1.61 -10.36 4.39
CA ASN A 41 -0.67 -9.31 4.79
C ASN A 41 0.48 -9.13 3.78
N GLN A 42 1.00 -10.21 3.22
CA GLN A 42 2.06 -10.16 2.20
C GLN A 42 1.57 -9.52 0.89
N PHE A 43 0.32 -9.80 0.50
CA PHE A 43 -0.27 -9.25 -0.71
C PHE A 43 -0.64 -7.77 -0.52
N ASP A 44 -1.26 -7.43 0.61
CA ASP A 44 -1.62 -6.06 0.98
C ASP A 44 -0.39 -5.17 1.09
N ALA A 45 0.71 -5.67 1.69
CA ALA A 45 1.98 -4.93 1.76
C ALA A 45 2.50 -4.58 0.37
N ALA A 46 2.44 -5.53 -0.58
CA ALA A 46 2.87 -5.30 -1.95
C ALA A 46 1.95 -4.33 -2.69
N ARG A 47 0.64 -4.41 -2.45
CA ARG A 47 -0.33 -3.48 -3.03
C ARG A 47 -0.11 -2.06 -2.53
N LEU A 48 0.13 -1.92 -1.22
CA LEU A 48 0.37 -0.64 -0.58
C LEU A 48 1.67 0.02 -1.05
N ASP A 49 2.73 -0.77 -1.29
CA ASP A 49 3.97 -0.26 -1.88
C ASP A 49 3.73 0.36 -3.27
N VAL A 50 2.91 -0.27 -4.11
CA VAL A 50 2.54 0.27 -5.43
C VAL A 50 1.76 1.57 -5.29
N GLU A 51 0.74 1.60 -4.44
CA GLU A 51 -0.09 2.79 -4.24
C GLU A 51 0.71 3.97 -3.67
N MET A 52 1.57 3.73 -2.69
CA MET A 52 2.44 4.75 -2.10
C MET A 52 3.46 5.28 -3.13
N SER A 53 4.03 4.41 -3.96
CA SER A 53 4.94 4.84 -5.04
C SER A 53 4.23 5.67 -6.11
N ALA A 54 2.97 5.33 -6.44
CA ALA A 54 2.14 6.10 -7.35
C ALA A 54 1.81 7.50 -6.78
N MET A 55 1.45 7.59 -5.50
CA MET A 55 1.25 8.87 -4.83
C MET A 55 2.52 9.74 -4.85
N LEU A 56 3.70 9.14 -4.61
CA LEU A 56 4.97 9.85 -4.68
C LEU A 56 5.26 10.35 -6.11
N LYS A 57 4.99 9.52 -7.13
CA LYS A 57 5.10 9.92 -8.53
C LYS A 57 4.21 11.12 -8.84
N GLU A 58 2.95 11.10 -8.44
CA GLU A 58 2.02 12.22 -8.67
C GLU A 58 2.54 13.53 -8.06
N GLN A 59 3.05 13.50 -6.83
CA GLN A 59 3.62 14.69 -6.19
C GLN A 59 4.86 15.18 -6.94
N LEU A 60 5.75 14.29 -7.39
CA LEU A 60 6.90 14.67 -8.21
C LEU A 60 6.49 15.30 -9.54
N VAL A 61 5.52 14.69 -10.25
CA VAL A 61 5.01 15.20 -11.52
C VAL A 61 4.41 16.60 -11.35
N LYS A 62 3.73 16.87 -10.22
CA LYS A 62 3.23 18.22 -9.89
C LYS A 62 4.35 19.24 -9.70
N VAL A 63 5.45 18.88 -9.05
CA VAL A 63 6.63 19.77 -8.92
C VAL A 63 7.23 20.08 -10.29
N PHE A 64 7.24 19.11 -11.20
CA PHE A 64 7.73 19.28 -12.57
C PHE A 64 6.67 19.80 -13.57
N SER A 65 5.48 20.19 -13.10
CA SER A 65 4.38 20.69 -13.97
C SER A 65 4.71 22.00 -14.69
N LEU A 66 5.68 22.76 -14.19
CA LEU A 66 6.22 23.97 -14.82
C LEU A 66 7.09 23.65 -16.05
N MET A 67 7.53 22.40 -16.22
CA MET A 67 8.27 21.96 -17.40
C MET A 67 7.32 21.57 -18.53
N LYS A 68 7.80 21.65 -19.78
CA LYS A 68 6.99 21.31 -20.96
C LYS A 68 6.41 19.89 -20.82
N PRO A 69 5.09 19.70 -20.95
CA PRO A 69 4.45 18.40 -20.69
C PRO A 69 4.93 17.29 -21.64
N GLY A 70 5.39 17.64 -22.84
CA GLY A 70 5.94 16.67 -23.80
C GLY A 70 7.23 15.98 -23.36
N LEU A 71 8.05 16.60 -22.50
CA LEU A 71 9.25 15.95 -21.95
C LEU A 71 8.88 14.93 -20.86
N LEU A 72 7.83 15.20 -20.10
CA LEU A 72 7.46 14.38 -18.94
C LEU A 72 6.98 12.98 -19.35
N PHE A 73 6.24 12.87 -20.46
CA PHE A 73 5.83 11.58 -21.03
C PHE A 73 7.00 10.76 -21.59
N GLN A 74 8.04 11.42 -22.12
CA GLN A 74 9.21 10.71 -22.64
C GLN A 74 10.09 10.13 -21.54
N TYR A 75 10.15 10.80 -20.39
CA TYR A 75 10.95 10.42 -19.23
C TYR A 75 10.15 9.69 -18.13
N GLU A 76 8.90 9.32 -18.40
CA GLU A 76 8.06 8.59 -17.45
C GLU A 76 8.70 7.27 -16.96
N PRO A 77 9.21 6.37 -17.83
CA PRO A 77 9.84 5.14 -17.35
C PRO A 77 11.16 5.39 -16.60
N GLU A 78 11.89 6.46 -16.93
CA GLU A 78 13.07 6.90 -16.19
C GLU A 78 12.71 7.40 -14.79
N LEU A 79 11.62 8.16 -14.65
CA LEU A 79 11.13 8.66 -13.36
C LEU A 79 10.67 7.50 -12.47
N ASP A 80 9.93 6.55 -13.03
CA ASP A 80 9.47 5.35 -12.30
C ASP A 80 10.65 4.51 -11.81
N ALA A 81 11.62 4.26 -12.70
CA ALA A 81 12.84 3.54 -12.32
C ALA A 81 13.66 4.28 -11.25
N PHE A 82 13.74 5.61 -11.33
CA PHE A 82 14.41 6.43 -10.33
C PHE A 82 13.71 6.36 -8.97
N LEU A 83 12.38 6.45 -8.94
CA LEU A 83 11.58 6.29 -7.73
C LEU A 83 11.77 4.93 -7.08
N GLU A 84 11.66 3.85 -7.84
CA GLU A 84 11.88 2.49 -7.32
C GLU A 84 13.32 2.32 -6.82
N PHE A 85 14.30 2.89 -7.51
CA PHE A 85 15.69 2.88 -7.08
C PHE A 85 15.89 3.62 -5.76
N LEU A 86 15.25 4.79 -5.57
CA LEU A 86 15.30 5.53 -4.30
C LEU A 86 14.68 4.71 -3.16
N ILE A 87 13.52 4.09 -3.39
CA ILE A 87 12.88 3.21 -2.41
C ILE A 87 13.83 2.07 -2.05
N TRP A 88 14.42 1.39 -3.03
CA TRP A 88 15.41 0.34 -2.78
C TRP A 88 16.63 0.85 -2.01
N ARG A 89 17.16 2.02 -2.37
CA ARG A 89 18.38 2.61 -1.77
C ARG A 89 18.19 3.03 -0.32
N PHE A 90 16.99 3.46 0.08
CA PHE A 90 16.70 3.88 1.46
C PHE A 90 16.05 2.77 2.31
N SER A 91 15.42 1.78 1.68
CA SER A 91 14.81 0.64 2.36
C SER A 91 15.77 -0.56 2.39
N ILE A 92 15.84 -1.31 1.28
CA ILE A 92 16.51 -2.61 1.20
C ILE A 92 18.02 -2.50 1.40
N TRP A 93 18.65 -1.45 0.86
CA TRP A 93 20.10 -1.24 1.05
C TRP A 93 20.47 -1.07 2.53
N VAL A 94 19.66 -0.33 3.28
CA VAL A 94 19.84 0.01 4.71
C VAL A 94 19.23 -1.08 5.63
N ASP A 95 18.80 -2.22 5.08
CA ASP A 95 18.15 -3.31 5.83
C ASP A 95 16.84 -2.91 6.55
N LYS A 96 16.23 -1.80 6.12
CA LYS A 96 14.90 -1.39 6.59
C LYS A 96 13.82 -2.02 5.70
N PRO A 97 12.65 -2.40 6.25
CA PRO A 97 11.53 -2.86 5.43
C PRO A 97 11.04 -1.76 4.47
N THR A 98 10.42 -2.13 3.35
CA THR A 98 9.76 -1.15 2.46
C THR A 98 8.59 -0.52 3.19
N PRO A 99 8.12 0.68 2.81
CA PRO A 99 7.04 1.36 3.52
C PRO A 99 5.78 0.48 3.72
N GLY A 100 5.34 -0.25 2.70
CA GLY A 100 4.21 -1.18 2.77
C GLY A 100 4.51 -2.40 3.64
N ASN A 101 5.71 -2.97 3.53
CA ASN A 101 6.14 -4.04 4.43
C ASN A 101 6.22 -3.57 5.89
N ALA A 102 6.70 -2.36 6.15
CA ALA A 102 6.79 -1.78 7.49
C ALA A 102 5.40 -1.66 8.14
N LEU A 103 4.41 -1.19 7.37
CA LEU A 103 3.01 -1.07 7.83
C LEU A 103 2.37 -2.43 8.12
N MET A 104 2.76 -3.47 7.39
CA MET A 104 2.26 -4.84 7.59
C MET A 104 3.14 -5.70 8.50
N ASN A 105 4.12 -5.10 9.19
CA ASN A 105 5.10 -5.77 10.06
C ASN A 105 5.96 -6.83 9.37
N LEU A 106 6.20 -6.69 8.07
CA LEU A 106 6.97 -7.64 7.29
C LEU A 106 8.40 -7.13 7.11
N ARG A 107 9.35 -8.06 7.10
CA ARG A 107 10.76 -7.82 6.84
C ARG A 107 11.32 -8.92 5.94
N TYR A 108 12.20 -8.55 5.03
CA TYR A 108 12.94 -9.50 4.22
C TYR A 108 13.99 -10.25 5.04
N ARG A 109 13.97 -11.58 4.98
CA ARG A 109 14.94 -12.49 5.57
C ARG A 109 15.54 -13.38 4.48
N ASP A 110 16.85 -13.58 4.53
CA ASP A 110 17.51 -14.56 3.67
C ASP A 110 17.29 -15.98 4.20
N GLU A 111 16.64 -16.85 3.41
CA GLU A 111 16.50 -18.27 3.77
C GLU A 111 17.80 -19.06 3.54
N ARG A 112 18.75 -18.56 2.72
CA ARG A 112 20.03 -19.24 2.48
C ARG A 112 20.98 -19.12 3.65
N ALA A 113 20.96 -17.96 4.31
CA ALA A 113 21.74 -17.67 5.49
C ALA A 113 21.04 -18.06 6.80
N ALA A 114 19.83 -18.64 6.74
CA ALA A 114 19.18 -19.21 7.91
C ALA A 114 20.02 -20.41 8.38
N PRO A 115 20.63 -20.36 9.59
CA PRO A 115 21.55 -21.40 10.01
C PRO A 115 20.79 -22.72 10.16
N ILE A 116 21.30 -23.77 9.51
CA ILE A 116 20.85 -25.16 9.64
C ILE A 116 21.19 -25.72 11.04
N ALA A 117 21.99 -25.04 11.86
CA ALA A 117 22.39 -25.56 13.17
C ALA A 117 22.67 -24.46 14.20
N GLY A 118 22.01 -24.55 15.36
CA GLY A 118 22.69 -24.40 16.65
C GLY A 118 22.79 -23.02 17.32
N LYS A 119 22.33 -21.92 16.72
CA LYS A 119 22.16 -20.66 17.47
C LYS A 119 20.68 -20.39 17.68
N GLU A 120 20.28 -20.37 18.95
CA GLU A 120 18.90 -20.17 19.43
C GLU A 120 18.23 -18.95 18.77
N VAL A 121 17.54 -19.16 17.65
CA VAL A 121 16.52 -18.23 17.19
C VAL A 121 15.25 -18.64 17.91
N ARG A 122 15.07 -18.18 19.15
CA ARG A 122 13.95 -18.55 20.05
C ARG A 122 12.56 -18.32 19.43
N THR A 123 12.48 -17.54 18.34
CA THR A 123 11.23 -17.19 17.66
C THR A 123 11.20 -17.55 16.18
N GLY A 124 12.29 -18.02 15.56
CA GLY A 124 12.40 -18.10 14.09
C GLY A 124 12.31 -16.75 13.35
N LEU A 125 12.15 -15.63 14.09
CA LEU A 125 11.98 -14.27 13.55
C LEU A 125 13.31 -13.49 13.44
N GLU A 126 14.35 -13.88 14.19
CA GLU A 126 15.63 -13.17 14.19
C GLU A 126 16.59 -13.81 13.19
N GLY A 127 17.02 -13.02 12.21
CA GLY A 127 17.97 -13.43 11.18
C GLY A 127 18.65 -12.22 10.57
N PRO A 128 19.87 -12.37 10.05
CA PRO A 128 20.52 -11.32 9.25
C PRO A 128 19.63 -10.95 8.06
N GLY A 129 19.72 -9.69 7.62
CA GLY A 129 19.01 -9.19 6.44
C GLY A 129 19.48 -9.87 5.14
N LEU A 130 19.00 -9.37 4.01
CA LEU A 130 19.42 -9.88 2.70
C LEU A 130 20.94 -9.68 2.49
N SER A 131 21.60 -10.65 1.86
CA SER A 131 23.00 -10.51 1.46
C SER A 131 23.18 -9.37 0.45
N VAL A 132 24.35 -8.72 0.41
CA VAL A 132 24.64 -7.61 -0.51
C VAL A 132 24.43 -8.02 -1.97
N SER A 133 24.83 -9.24 -2.34
CA SER A 133 24.60 -9.77 -3.70
C SER A 133 23.12 -9.96 -4.00
N GLN A 134 22.33 -10.41 -3.02
CA GLN A 134 20.87 -10.53 -3.16
C GLN A 134 20.21 -9.17 -3.28
N LYS A 135 20.66 -8.17 -2.51
CA LYS A 135 20.14 -6.79 -2.60
C LYS A 135 20.36 -6.20 -3.99
N ILE A 136 21.57 -6.38 -4.55
CA ILE A 136 21.91 -5.88 -5.89
C ILE A 136 21.11 -6.63 -6.96
N LEU A 137 21.06 -7.97 -6.90
CA LEU A 137 20.31 -8.76 -7.88
C LEU A 137 18.80 -8.50 -7.81
N TYR A 138 18.27 -8.23 -6.61
CA TYR A 138 16.89 -7.76 -6.44
C TYR A 138 16.67 -6.45 -7.20
N CYS A 139 17.51 -5.43 -6.97
CA CYS A 139 17.41 -4.14 -7.66
C CYS A 139 17.48 -4.28 -9.17
N ILE A 140 18.46 -5.04 -9.68
CA ILE A 140 18.64 -5.24 -11.11
C ILE A 140 17.41 -5.93 -11.69
N SER A 141 16.87 -6.93 -11.00
CA SER A 141 15.71 -7.68 -11.50
C SER A 141 14.41 -6.89 -11.44
N THR A 142 14.16 -6.09 -10.39
CA THR A 142 12.90 -5.35 -10.23
C THR A 142 12.95 -4.02 -10.97
N VAL A 143 13.94 -3.17 -10.69
CA VAL A 143 14.06 -1.83 -11.29
C VAL A 143 14.53 -1.95 -12.73
N GLY A 144 15.62 -2.70 -12.95
CA GLY A 144 16.19 -2.89 -14.28
C GLY A 144 15.27 -3.68 -15.21
N GLY A 145 14.59 -4.71 -14.68
CA GLY A 145 13.63 -5.50 -15.43
C GLY A 145 12.42 -4.69 -15.91
N GLN A 146 11.80 -3.91 -15.01
CA GLN A 146 10.68 -3.05 -15.36
C GLN A 146 11.08 -1.93 -16.32
N TYR A 147 12.20 -1.25 -16.05
CA TYR A 147 12.71 -0.21 -16.95
C TYR A 147 13.01 -0.75 -18.34
N LEU A 148 13.72 -1.89 -18.44
CA LEU A 148 14.06 -2.49 -19.72
C LEU A 148 12.79 -2.91 -20.48
N LEU A 149 11.81 -3.51 -19.80
CA LEU A 149 10.55 -3.91 -20.44
C LEU A 149 9.77 -2.69 -20.93
N SER A 150 9.60 -1.67 -20.11
CA SER A 150 8.92 -0.43 -20.49
C SER A 150 9.62 0.26 -21.66
N ARG A 151 10.95 0.32 -21.66
CA ARG A 151 11.72 0.89 -22.77
C ARG A 151 11.62 0.07 -24.05
N LEU A 152 11.67 -1.26 -23.95
CA LEU A 152 11.45 -2.16 -25.09
C LEU A 152 10.06 -1.97 -25.67
N GLN A 153 9.03 -1.81 -24.84
CA GLN A 153 7.66 -1.54 -25.26
C GLN A 153 7.54 -0.18 -25.96
N SER A 154 8.06 0.91 -25.38
CA SER A 154 8.04 2.23 -26.02
C SER A 154 8.80 2.24 -27.35
N PHE A 155 9.94 1.55 -27.41
CA PHE A 155 10.75 1.44 -28.63
C PHE A 155 10.05 0.61 -29.71
N SER A 156 9.32 -0.42 -29.31
CA SER A 156 8.55 -1.25 -30.24
C SER A 156 7.41 -0.48 -30.90
N ALA A 157 6.72 0.38 -30.15
CA ALA A 157 5.66 1.25 -30.63
C ALA A 157 6.22 2.29 -31.63
N PHE A 158 7.39 2.85 -31.35
CA PHE A 158 8.01 3.86 -32.20
C PHE A 158 8.48 3.30 -33.55
N ARG A 159 8.98 2.05 -33.58
CA ARG A 159 9.54 1.44 -34.80
C ARG A 159 8.57 0.60 -35.63
N ARG A 160 7.28 0.50 -35.25
CA ARG A 160 6.28 -0.36 -35.94
C ARG A 160 6.86 -1.73 -36.29
N TRP A 161 7.51 -2.37 -35.32
CA TRP A 161 8.28 -3.60 -35.57
C TRP A 161 7.44 -4.75 -36.14
N GLY A 162 6.11 -4.67 -36.01
CA GLY A 162 5.13 -5.61 -36.57
C GLY A 162 4.78 -5.42 -38.05
N ASP A 163 4.94 -4.23 -38.64
CA ASP A 163 4.46 -3.92 -40.01
C ASP A 163 5.57 -3.86 -41.08
N SER A 164 6.85 -3.76 -40.69
CA SER A 164 7.93 -3.59 -41.67
C SER A 164 8.36 -4.93 -42.30
N GLU A 165 8.02 -5.13 -43.57
CA GLU A 165 8.36 -6.29 -44.42
C GLU A 165 9.87 -6.47 -44.66
N GLN A 166 10.71 -5.47 -44.33
CA GLN A 166 12.06 -5.36 -44.88
C GLN A 166 13.19 -5.95 -44.01
N ARG A 167 12.95 -6.47 -42.80
CA ARG A 167 14.05 -7.02 -41.94
C ARG A 167 13.67 -8.33 -41.22
N PRO A 168 14.21 -9.49 -41.62
CA PRO A 168 13.87 -10.80 -41.01
C PRO A 168 14.36 -10.95 -39.56
N LEU A 169 15.48 -10.31 -39.19
CA LEU A 169 16.04 -10.38 -37.82
C LEU A 169 15.18 -9.62 -36.80
N ALA A 170 14.65 -8.48 -37.22
CA ALA A 170 13.74 -7.65 -36.45
C ALA A 170 12.46 -8.40 -36.05
N ARG A 171 11.85 -9.09 -37.03
CA ARG A 171 10.65 -9.93 -36.83
C ARG A 171 10.93 -11.10 -35.88
N ARG A 172 12.08 -11.77 -36.03
CA ARG A 172 12.51 -12.85 -35.11
C ARG A 172 12.75 -12.34 -33.69
N ALA A 173 13.46 -11.23 -33.53
CA ALA A 173 13.71 -10.63 -32.22
C ALA A 173 12.41 -10.23 -31.53
N TRP A 174 11.47 -9.64 -32.28
CA TRP A 174 10.14 -9.32 -31.76
C TRP A 174 9.37 -10.58 -31.33
N GLY A 175 9.38 -11.63 -32.15
CA GLY A 175 8.80 -12.92 -31.78
C GLY A 175 9.42 -13.51 -30.50
N LEU A 176 10.74 -13.44 -30.35
CA LEU A 176 11.43 -13.88 -29.12
C LEU A 176 11.01 -13.07 -27.89
N VAL A 177 10.87 -11.74 -28.02
CA VAL A 177 10.38 -10.88 -26.93
C VAL A 177 8.95 -11.24 -26.56
N GLN A 178 8.06 -11.45 -27.53
CA GLN A 178 6.67 -11.86 -27.30
C GLN A 178 6.58 -13.24 -26.64
N HIS A 179 7.40 -14.20 -27.07
CA HIS A 179 7.48 -15.52 -26.43
C HIS A 179 8.06 -15.44 -25.01
N ALA A 180 9.09 -14.63 -24.79
CA ALA A 180 9.69 -14.42 -23.47
C ALA A 180 8.68 -13.76 -22.51
N GLU A 181 7.91 -12.78 -22.98
CA GLU A 181 6.83 -12.16 -22.21
C GLU A 181 5.72 -13.16 -21.87
N GLY A 182 5.29 -13.96 -22.85
CA GLY A 182 4.34 -15.05 -22.62
C GLY A 182 4.84 -16.07 -21.61
N LEU A 183 6.10 -16.49 -21.73
CA LEU A 183 6.74 -17.42 -20.79
C LEU A 183 6.86 -16.81 -19.39
N TYR A 184 7.24 -15.53 -19.28
CA TYR A 184 7.31 -14.83 -18.01
C TYR A 184 5.93 -14.78 -17.32
N ARG A 185 4.87 -14.45 -18.07
CA ARG A 185 3.49 -14.45 -17.57
C ARG A 185 3.05 -15.84 -17.09
N ALA A 186 3.37 -16.89 -17.85
CA ALA A 186 3.07 -18.27 -17.47
C ALA A 186 3.83 -18.68 -16.18
N VAL A 187 5.14 -18.43 -16.13
CA VAL A 187 5.98 -18.73 -14.97
C VAL A 187 5.53 -17.94 -13.74
N SER A 188 5.12 -16.67 -13.92
CA SER A 188 4.55 -15.84 -12.86
C SER A 188 3.23 -16.41 -12.34
N PHE A 189 2.36 -16.88 -13.22
CA PHE A 189 1.11 -17.55 -12.84
C PHE A 189 1.37 -18.82 -12.02
N PHE A 190 2.31 -19.68 -12.44
CA PHE A 190 2.70 -20.85 -11.67
C PHE A 190 3.28 -20.48 -10.31
N ASN A 191 4.08 -19.40 -10.24
CA ASN A 191 4.58 -18.88 -8.96
C ASN A 191 3.46 -18.38 -8.06
N LEU A 192 2.45 -17.69 -8.61
CA LEU A 192 1.27 -17.25 -7.87
C LEU A 192 0.49 -18.46 -7.33
N LEU A 193 0.26 -19.51 -8.13
CA LEU A 193 -0.44 -20.71 -7.68
C LEU A 193 0.34 -21.42 -6.56
N SER A 194 1.65 -21.53 -6.71
CA SER A 194 2.54 -22.06 -5.68
C SER A 194 2.55 -21.19 -4.41
N PHE A 195 2.44 -19.86 -4.56
CA PHE A 195 2.27 -18.93 -3.44
C PHE A 195 0.93 -19.10 -2.74
N LEU A 196 -0.17 -19.28 -3.47
CA LEU A 196 -1.49 -19.54 -2.89
C LEU A 196 -1.52 -20.87 -2.13
N TYR A 197 -0.74 -21.87 -2.56
CA TYR A 197 -0.64 -23.14 -1.83
C TYR A 197 0.27 -23.04 -0.60
N GLY A 198 1.47 -22.45 -0.73
CA GLY A 198 2.52 -22.48 0.31
C GLY A 198 2.77 -21.18 1.09
N GLY A 199 2.36 -20.02 0.57
CA GLY A 199 2.47 -18.71 1.22
C GLY A 199 3.89 -18.17 1.46
N ARG A 200 4.91 -18.69 0.75
CA ARG A 200 6.33 -18.37 1.03
C ARG A 200 6.89 -17.18 0.25
N TYR A 201 6.68 -17.14 -1.07
CA TYR A 201 7.25 -16.12 -1.97
C TYR A 201 6.19 -15.56 -2.88
N LYS A 202 5.95 -14.24 -2.84
CA LYS A 202 4.92 -13.58 -3.65
C LYS A 202 5.39 -13.35 -5.09
N THR A 203 6.67 -13.06 -5.32
CA THR A 203 7.23 -12.84 -6.66
C THR A 203 8.25 -13.90 -7.07
N LEU A 204 8.46 -14.03 -8.39
CA LEU A 204 9.51 -14.87 -8.95
C LEU A 204 10.91 -14.45 -8.50
N VAL A 205 11.13 -13.13 -8.42
CA VAL A 205 12.41 -12.55 -8.01
C VAL A 205 12.75 -12.98 -6.59
N GLU A 206 11.79 -12.89 -5.67
CA GLU A 206 11.95 -13.35 -4.28
C GLU A 206 12.20 -14.85 -4.21
N ARG A 207 11.55 -15.66 -5.04
CA ARG A 207 11.77 -17.11 -5.10
C ARG A 207 13.17 -17.47 -5.58
N ILE A 208 13.67 -16.82 -6.62
CA ILE A 208 15.03 -17.04 -7.15
C ILE A 208 16.07 -16.63 -6.10
N LEU A 209 15.86 -15.48 -5.46
CA LEU A 209 16.74 -14.98 -4.41
C LEU A 209 16.66 -15.78 -3.12
N LYS A 210 15.56 -16.50 -2.90
CA LYS A 210 15.16 -17.11 -1.62
C LYS A 210 15.02 -16.06 -0.51
N ALA A 211 14.50 -14.90 -0.87
CA ALA A 211 14.18 -13.81 0.03
C ALA A 211 12.76 -14.00 0.55
N ARG A 212 12.62 -14.48 1.79
CA ARG A 212 11.30 -14.73 2.41
C ARG A 212 10.90 -13.52 3.24
N LEU A 213 9.64 -13.13 3.14
CA LEU A 213 9.07 -12.16 4.08
C LEU A 213 8.82 -12.88 5.41
N VAL A 214 9.19 -12.27 6.53
CA VAL A 214 8.96 -12.74 7.90
C VAL A 214 8.47 -11.58 8.75
N TYR A 215 7.71 -11.85 9.81
CA TYR A 215 7.32 -10.80 10.75
C TYR A 215 8.56 -10.15 11.38
N GLY A 216 8.64 -8.82 11.34
CA GLY A 216 9.75 -8.05 11.90
C GLY A 216 9.72 -8.02 13.43
N SER A 217 8.53 -8.04 14.03
CA SER A 217 8.35 -8.12 15.48
C SER A 217 7.20 -9.09 15.83
N PRO A 218 7.35 -9.97 16.84
CA PRO A 218 6.27 -10.88 17.25
C PRO A 218 5.11 -10.14 17.93
N ASN A 219 5.39 -8.99 18.56
CA ASN A 219 4.44 -8.21 19.35
C ASN A 219 3.80 -7.07 18.55
N MET A 220 3.36 -7.32 17.32
CA MET A 220 2.30 -6.46 16.79
C MET A 220 0.99 -6.98 17.34
N ASN A 221 0.50 -6.29 18.37
CA ASN A 221 -0.93 -6.21 18.58
C ASN A 221 -1.54 -5.92 17.21
N ARG A 222 -2.44 -6.78 16.74
CA ARG A 222 -3.13 -6.69 15.45
C ARG A 222 -4.09 -5.49 15.45
N ALA A 223 -3.60 -4.33 15.84
CA ALA A 223 -4.12 -3.07 15.38
C ALA A 223 -3.59 -2.91 13.96
N VAL A 224 -4.33 -3.49 13.00
CA VAL A 224 -4.58 -2.76 11.75
C VAL A 224 -4.83 -1.32 12.18
N SER A 225 -4.19 -0.33 11.56
CA SER A 225 -4.32 1.09 11.90
C SER A 225 -5.76 1.58 11.74
N PHE A 226 -6.65 1.12 12.63
CA PHE A 226 -8.01 1.57 12.83
C PHE A 226 -7.99 3.02 13.26
N GLU A 227 -6.86 3.57 13.71
CA GLU A 227 -6.76 4.98 14.03
C GLU A 227 -7.11 5.87 12.82
N TYR A 228 -6.63 5.56 11.62
CA TYR A 228 -6.92 6.38 10.43
C TYR A 228 -8.33 6.12 9.89
N MET A 229 -8.78 4.87 9.88
CA MET A 229 -10.15 4.50 9.49
C MET A 229 -11.19 5.06 10.47
N ASN A 230 -10.94 4.94 11.77
CA ASN A 230 -11.80 5.47 12.82
C ASN A 230 -11.76 6.99 12.85
N ARG A 231 -10.63 7.65 12.57
CA ARG A 231 -10.60 9.12 12.38
C ARG A 231 -11.48 9.53 11.18
N GLN A 232 -11.43 8.80 10.08
CA GLN A 232 -12.26 9.08 8.89
C GLN A 232 -13.76 8.87 9.19
N LEU A 233 -14.11 7.76 9.86
CA LEU A 233 -15.47 7.47 10.34
C LEU A 233 -15.95 8.56 11.30
N VAL A 234 -15.16 8.89 12.33
CA VAL A 234 -15.51 9.95 13.30
C VAL A 234 -15.74 11.28 12.59
N TRP A 235 -14.90 11.67 11.63
CA TRP A 235 -15.10 12.91 10.87
C TRP A 235 -16.32 12.88 9.98
N ASN A 236 -16.60 11.74 9.33
CA ASN A 236 -17.78 11.60 8.49
C ASN A 236 -19.07 11.69 9.32
N GLU A 237 -19.17 10.89 10.39
CA GLU A 237 -20.31 10.90 11.32
C GLU A 237 -20.46 12.28 12.00
N PHE A 238 -19.36 12.93 12.38
CA PHE A 238 -19.38 14.27 12.94
C PHE A 238 -19.89 15.31 11.94
N SER A 239 -19.49 15.20 10.66
CA SER A 239 -19.96 16.10 9.61
C SER A 239 -21.44 15.90 9.29
N GLU A 240 -21.93 14.65 9.32
CA GLU A 240 -23.36 14.34 9.18
C GLU A 240 -24.17 14.90 10.37
N MET A 241 -23.68 14.76 11.60
CA MET A 241 -24.29 15.39 12.78
C MET A 241 -24.30 16.92 12.65
N LEU A 242 -23.21 17.52 12.17
CA LEU A 242 -23.12 18.97 12.00
C LEU A 242 -24.07 19.50 10.91
N LEU A 243 -24.23 18.73 9.82
CA LEU A 243 -25.20 19.03 8.76
C LEU A 243 -26.65 18.90 9.25
N LEU A 244 -26.93 18.04 10.22
CA LEU A 244 -28.24 17.97 10.90
C LEU A 244 -28.45 19.13 11.88
N LEU A 245 -27.37 19.66 12.47
CA LEU A 245 -27.41 20.81 13.38
C LEU A 245 -27.50 22.16 12.64
N LEU A 246 -26.97 22.26 11.41
CA LEU A 246 -27.00 23.47 10.58
C LEU A 246 -28.41 24.04 10.35
N PRO A 247 -29.42 23.22 9.98
CA PRO A 247 -30.83 23.65 9.88
C PRO A 247 -31.43 24.06 11.23
N LEU A 248 -31.03 23.41 12.33
CA LEU A 248 -31.52 23.70 13.68
C LEU A 248 -30.94 25.02 14.23
N LEU A 249 -29.72 25.39 13.84
CA LEU A 249 -29.08 26.66 14.17
C LEU A 249 -29.67 27.85 13.41
N ASN A 250 -30.39 27.63 12.31
CA ASN A 250 -31.17 28.66 11.64
C ASN A 250 -32.56 28.88 12.29
N SER A 251 -32.91 28.09 13.32
CA SER A 251 -34.09 28.38 14.13
C SER A 251 -33.85 29.66 14.92
N SER A 252 -34.72 30.65 14.71
CA SER A 252 -34.71 31.95 15.40
C SER A 252 -34.69 31.83 16.94
N SER A 253 -35.03 30.66 17.48
CA SER A 253 -34.96 30.30 18.89
C SER A 253 -33.52 30.24 19.45
N VAL A 254 -32.53 29.74 18.69
CA VAL A 254 -31.13 29.67 19.16
C VAL A 254 -30.47 31.05 19.14
N LYS A 255 -30.82 31.88 18.15
CA LYS A 255 -30.42 33.30 18.10
C LYS A 255 -30.92 34.07 19.33
N LYS A 256 -32.14 33.79 19.80
CA LYS A 256 -32.68 34.39 21.05
C LYS A 256 -31.97 33.87 22.31
N PHE A 257 -31.55 32.60 22.34
CA PHE A 257 -30.86 32.01 23.49
C PHE A 257 -29.39 32.44 23.60
N LEU A 258 -28.73 32.75 22.48
CA LEU A 258 -27.37 33.30 22.44
C LEU A 258 -27.32 34.83 22.58
N LEU A 259 -28.46 35.52 22.55
CA LEU A 259 -28.56 36.99 22.66
C LEU A 259 -29.26 37.52 23.94
N PRO A 260 -28.96 37.02 25.15
CA PRO A 260 -29.14 37.89 26.30
C PRO A 260 -27.91 37.84 27.20
N PHE A 261 -26.77 38.36 26.71
CA PHE A 261 -25.66 38.73 27.61
C PHE A 261 -24.96 40.03 27.25
N SER A 262 -25.61 40.89 26.49
CA SER A 262 -25.23 42.30 26.40
C SER A 262 -26.41 43.10 25.88
N LYS A 263 -27.05 43.88 26.77
CA LYS A 263 -27.12 45.35 26.68
C LYS A 263 -28.13 45.91 27.69
N ASP A 264 -27.61 46.36 28.84
CA ASP A 264 -28.30 47.31 29.70
C ASP A 264 -28.25 48.71 29.08
N LYS A 265 -29.42 49.36 28.89
CA LYS A 265 -29.71 50.73 29.37
C LYS A 265 -31.04 51.30 28.84
N SER A 266 -31.99 51.41 29.77
CA SER A 266 -32.89 52.54 30.09
C SER A 266 -33.69 53.30 29.02
N ALA A 267 -35.03 53.20 29.20
CA ALA A 267 -36.02 54.29 29.28
C ALA A 267 -36.27 55.21 28.07
N SER A 268 -37.42 55.05 27.41
CA SER A 268 -38.58 55.97 27.51
C SER A 268 -39.61 55.69 26.41
N SER A 269 -40.88 55.80 26.78
CA SER A 269 -42.10 55.63 25.98
C SER A 269 -42.20 56.59 24.78
N SER A 270 -42.55 56.06 23.60
CA SER A 270 -43.68 56.48 22.75
C SER A 270 -43.46 56.00 21.32
N GLY A 271 -44.40 55.18 20.82
CA GLY A 271 -44.70 54.85 19.42
C GLY A 271 -43.56 54.78 18.40
N ASP A 272 -43.27 53.58 17.89
CA ASP A 272 -42.65 53.38 16.57
C ASP A 272 -43.01 51.97 16.05
N GLU A 273 -44.27 51.83 15.62
CA GLU A 273 -44.64 50.78 14.66
C GLU A 273 -43.98 51.11 13.31
N ALA A 274 -43.46 50.09 12.64
CA ALA A 274 -42.87 50.10 11.28
C ALA A 274 -41.38 50.48 11.12
N ASN A 275 -40.46 49.81 11.83
CA ASN A 275 -39.07 49.70 11.39
C ASN A 275 -38.76 48.33 10.76
N CYS A 276 -38.15 48.32 9.58
CA CYS A 276 -37.77 47.09 8.88
C CYS A 276 -36.66 46.34 9.65
N PRO A 277 -36.83 45.04 9.97
CA PRO A 277 -35.88 44.29 10.81
C PRO A 277 -34.53 43.99 10.15
N ILE A 278 -34.32 44.40 8.90
CA ILE A 278 -33.06 44.19 8.16
C ILE A 278 -32.20 45.45 8.15
N CYS A 279 -32.81 46.64 8.01
CA CYS A 279 -32.07 47.90 7.83
C CYS A 279 -32.37 48.98 8.88
N VAL A 280 -33.36 48.80 9.76
CA VAL A 280 -33.67 49.67 10.92
C VAL A 280 -33.84 51.15 10.54
N SER A 281 -34.42 51.41 9.37
CA SER A 281 -34.83 52.75 8.91
C SER A 281 -36.35 52.80 8.71
N SER A 282 -37.00 53.89 9.12
CA SER A 282 -38.45 54.09 8.99
C SER A 282 -38.85 54.32 7.51
N PRO A 283 -39.84 53.59 6.96
CA PRO A 283 -40.21 53.70 5.56
C PRO A 283 -40.92 55.03 5.28
N SER A 284 -40.29 55.88 4.47
CA SER A 284 -40.82 57.17 4.05
C SER A 284 -41.80 57.01 2.88
N ILE A 285 -43.09 57.04 3.23
CA ILE A 285 -44.22 57.69 2.54
C ILE A 285 -45.05 56.82 1.55
N PRO A 286 -46.40 56.80 1.73
CA PRO A 286 -47.39 56.15 0.87
C PRO A 286 -47.57 56.82 -0.50
N PHE A 287 -47.93 56.00 -1.50
CA PHE A 287 -48.18 56.41 -2.89
C PHE A 287 -49.57 57.05 -3.06
N VAL A 288 -49.61 58.22 -3.71
CA VAL A 288 -50.84 58.90 -4.19
C VAL A 288 -50.73 59.08 -5.70
N ALA A 289 -51.67 58.52 -6.47
CA ALA A 289 -51.73 58.69 -7.92
C ALA A 289 -52.44 60.00 -8.30
N LEU A 290 -51.84 60.79 -9.19
CA LEU A 290 -52.50 61.92 -9.87
C LEU A 290 -52.90 61.46 -11.29
N PRO A 291 -54.08 61.82 -11.83
CA PRO A 291 -54.95 62.94 -11.43
C PRO A 291 -56.18 62.55 -10.57
N CYS A 292 -56.36 61.28 -10.19
CA CYS A 292 -57.47 60.83 -9.33
C CYS A 292 -56.96 60.57 -7.89
N GLN A 293 -57.01 61.59 -7.04
CA GLN A 293 -56.51 61.58 -5.66
C GLN A 293 -57.30 60.63 -4.72
N HIS A 294 -57.13 59.31 -4.88
CA HIS A 294 -57.63 58.30 -3.96
C HIS A 294 -56.46 57.60 -3.27
N SER A 295 -56.50 57.56 -1.93
CA SER A 295 -55.62 56.72 -1.12
C SER A 295 -56.34 55.40 -0.81
N ASP A 296 -55.81 54.28 -1.30
CA ASP A 296 -56.35 52.96 -0.97
C ASP A 296 -55.99 52.59 0.47
N GLU A 297 -56.89 52.92 1.42
CA GLU A 297 -56.98 52.23 2.70
C GLU A 297 -57.67 50.88 2.49
N ALA A 298 -56.90 49.84 2.14
CA ALA A 298 -57.41 48.48 2.19
C ALA A 298 -57.57 48.02 3.64
N LYS A 299 -58.68 48.42 4.27
CA LYS A 299 -59.21 47.82 5.50
C LYS A 299 -59.79 46.44 5.18
N ARG A 300 -59.06 45.37 5.52
CA ARG A 300 -59.63 44.21 6.24
C ARG A 300 -58.55 43.26 6.72
#